data_AF-A0A6H0DSC8-F1
#
_entry.id   AF-A0A6H0DSC8-F1
#
_cell.length_a   1.000
_cell.length_b   1.000
_cell.length_c   1.000
_cell.angle_alpha   90.00
_cell.angle_beta   90.00
_cell.angle_gamma   90.00
#
_symmetry.space_group_name_H-M   'P 1'
#
loop_
_entity.id
_entity.type
_entity.pdbx_description
1 polymer ?
#
loop_
_entity_poly.entity_id
_entity_poly.type
_entity_poly.pdbx_seq_one_letter_code
_entity_poly.pdbx_strand_id
1 'polypeptide(L)'
;MKKTINWKINLNDMLKEKIHFVNKGNINFKMISYIFNNNLKIYNCNIIDITKIAYLLSMACNLVFYAAQKKKTFLIISQQKNLKEIKPIVIKTNSYLTKWFLINNKNKKLRNKIKNKLRLKRKQKIINNKYQTFKLNYIKLISERIRCHYINKNIKAGLLTNWLTTKITLKNLLISNKKSTFIEKKKKQVINFSNNLEGIKYMTKIPDVVILIDPQNDIIIRECFTLKIATICLINIIKNNEINIDLADIVIPINTLKLSSIIYILNKLYYAILTGFYNKK
;
A
#
# COMPACT_ATOMS: atom_id res chain seq x y z
N MET A 1 12.33 -9.08 31.77
CA MET A 1 11.38 -9.83 30.91
C MET A 1 10.56 -8.86 30.08
N LYS A 2 10.50 -9.01 28.74
CA LYS A 2 9.60 -8.19 27.90
C LYS A 2 8.16 -8.63 28.20
N LYS A 3 7.32 -7.70 28.67
CA LYS A 3 5.89 -7.96 28.92
C LYS A 3 5.26 -8.41 27.61
N THR A 4 4.66 -9.60 27.57
CA THR A 4 3.90 -10.08 26.41
C THR A 4 2.59 -9.31 26.37
N ILE A 5 2.50 -8.33 25.47
CA ILE A 5 1.30 -7.52 25.30
C ILE A 5 0.32 -8.33 24.46
N ASN A 6 -0.88 -8.56 25.00
CA ASN A 6 -1.94 -9.20 24.23
C ASN A 6 -2.66 -8.16 23.36
N TRP A 7 -2.48 -8.26 22.05
CA TRP A 7 -3.08 -7.36 21.06
C TRP A 7 -4.53 -7.70 20.68
N LYS A 8 -5.16 -8.66 21.38
CA LYS A 8 -6.52 -9.17 21.12
C LYS A 8 -6.72 -9.53 19.64
N ILE A 9 -5.78 -10.26 19.06
CA ILE A 9 -5.86 -10.71 17.66
C ILE A 9 -6.69 -12.00 17.66
N ASN A 10 -7.91 -11.93 17.13
CA ASN A 10 -8.82 -13.06 17.04
C ASN A 10 -8.83 -13.62 15.61
N LEU A 11 -8.59 -14.93 15.47
CA LEU A 11 -8.60 -15.63 14.18
C LEU A 11 -9.97 -15.54 13.50
N ASN A 12 -11.07 -15.56 14.27
CA ASN A 12 -12.41 -15.43 13.72
C ASN A 12 -12.63 -14.07 13.05
N ASP A 13 -12.08 -13.00 13.61
CA ASP A 13 -12.17 -11.67 13.00
C ASP A 13 -11.31 -11.59 11.74
N MET A 14 -10.12 -12.20 11.74
CA MET A 14 -9.27 -12.30 10.55
C MET A 14 -9.92 -13.10 9.42
N LEU A 15 -10.68 -14.14 9.76
CA LEU A 15 -11.50 -14.92 8.82
C LEU A 15 -12.63 -14.07 8.22
N LYS A 16 -13.38 -13.35 9.06
CA LYS A 16 -14.46 -12.43 8.64
C LYS A 16 -13.95 -11.37 7.68
N GLU A 17 -12.77 -10.80 7.96
CA GLU A 17 -12.12 -9.79 7.14
C GLU A 17 -11.46 -10.36 5.86
N LYS A 18 -11.50 -11.68 5.69
CA LYS A 18 -11.00 -12.42 4.52
C LYS A 18 -9.53 -12.12 4.18
N ILE A 19 -8.72 -11.94 5.22
CA ILE A 19 -7.28 -11.59 5.12
C ILE A 19 -6.48 -12.69 4.41
N HIS A 20 -6.87 -13.95 4.64
CA HIS A 20 -6.22 -15.16 4.12
C HIS A 20 -6.51 -15.46 2.66
N PHE A 21 -7.61 -14.93 2.12
CA PHE A 21 -8.03 -15.25 0.75
C PHE A 21 -7.19 -14.50 -0.25
N VAL A 22 -6.58 -15.21 -1.20
CA VAL A 22 -5.81 -14.59 -2.26
C VAL A 22 -6.26 -15.12 -3.62
N ASN A 23 -6.43 -14.18 -4.56
CA ASN A 23 -6.89 -14.49 -5.91
C ASN A 23 -5.90 -15.39 -6.66
N LYS A 24 -6.37 -15.98 -7.77
CA LYS A 24 -5.52 -16.69 -8.73
C LYS A 24 -4.36 -15.83 -9.22
N GLY A 25 -3.18 -16.41 -9.25
CA GLY A 25 -2.01 -15.82 -9.88
C GLY A 25 -0.76 -16.65 -9.64
N ASN A 26 0.32 -16.32 -10.35
CA ASN A 26 1.63 -16.90 -10.06
C ASN A 26 2.00 -16.49 -8.65
N ILE A 27 2.38 -17.45 -7.82
CA ILE A 27 2.82 -17.19 -6.44
C ILE A 27 4.27 -16.74 -6.49
N ASN A 28 4.65 -15.82 -5.60
CA ASN A 28 6.06 -15.57 -5.34
C ASN A 28 6.65 -16.78 -4.58
N PHE A 29 7.65 -17.46 -5.15
CA PHE A 29 8.28 -18.65 -4.55
C PHE A 29 8.73 -18.40 -3.10
N LYS A 30 9.20 -17.20 -2.78
CA LYS A 30 9.62 -16.82 -1.43
C LYS A 30 8.48 -16.79 -0.40
N MET A 31 7.24 -16.77 -0.86
CA MET A 31 6.04 -16.71 -0.02
C MET A 31 5.30 -18.05 0.08
N ILE A 32 5.85 -19.13 -0.48
CA ILE A 32 5.23 -20.47 -0.45
C ILE A 32 5.08 -20.96 1.00
N SER A 33 6.03 -20.67 1.89
CA SER A 33 5.98 -21.08 3.30
C SER A 33 4.79 -20.51 4.06
N TYR A 34 4.18 -19.42 3.58
CA TYR A 34 3.01 -18.80 4.20
C TYR A 34 1.68 -19.40 3.73
N ILE A 35 1.68 -20.27 2.73
CA ILE A 35 0.47 -20.89 2.20
C ILE A 35 0.05 -22.03 3.12
N PHE A 36 -1.23 -22.04 3.52
CA PHE A 36 -1.78 -23.00 4.48
C PHE A 36 -1.76 -24.43 3.94
N ASN A 37 -1.97 -24.60 2.63
CA ASN A 37 -1.92 -25.91 1.99
C ASN A 37 -1.78 -25.76 0.46
N ASN A 38 -0.64 -26.13 -0.12
CA ASN A 38 -0.38 -25.97 -1.57
C ASN A 38 -1.32 -26.81 -2.45
N ASN A 39 -1.94 -27.85 -1.89
CA ASN A 39 -2.77 -28.81 -2.62
C ASN A 39 -4.27 -28.48 -2.55
N LEU A 40 -4.72 -27.63 -1.61
CA LEU A 40 -6.13 -27.24 -1.47
C LEU A 40 -6.41 -25.92 -2.19
N LYS A 41 -6.70 -26.01 -3.49
CA LYS A 41 -7.24 -24.88 -4.26
C LYS A 41 -8.76 -24.79 -4.10
N ILE A 42 -9.23 -24.19 -3.00
CA ILE A 42 -10.68 -23.95 -2.83
C ILE A 42 -11.09 -22.81 -3.78
N TYR A 43 -12.05 -23.08 -4.68
CA TYR A 43 -12.49 -22.13 -5.72
C TYR A 43 -11.33 -21.54 -6.55
N ASN A 44 -10.24 -22.30 -6.74
CA ASN A 44 -9.02 -21.86 -7.40
C ASN A 44 -8.33 -20.65 -6.72
N CYS A 45 -8.58 -20.35 -5.46
CA CYS A 45 -7.87 -19.31 -4.71
C CYS A 45 -6.74 -19.94 -3.87
N ASN A 46 -5.70 -19.16 -3.61
CA ASN A 46 -4.66 -19.54 -2.65
C ASN A 46 -5.09 -19.06 -1.26
N ILE A 47 -4.77 -19.86 -0.24
CA ILE A 47 -5.11 -19.57 1.16
C ILE A 47 -3.81 -19.37 1.93
N ILE A 48 -3.65 -18.17 2.51
CA ILE A 48 -2.54 -17.90 3.44
C ILE A 48 -2.91 -18.46 4.81
N ASP A 49 -1.93 -19.05 5.48
CA ASP A 49 -2.05 -19.52 6.85
C ASP A 49 -2.28 -18.34 7.82
N ILE A 50 -3.49 -18.29 8.39
CA ILE A 50 -3.92 -17.21 9.29
C ILE A 50 -3.11 -17.22 10.58
N THR A 51 -2.71 -18.39 11.07
CA THR A 51 -1.96 -18.48 12.32
C THR A 51 -0.59 -17.80 12.18
N LYS A 52 0.08 -18.01 11.04
CA LYS A 52 1.32 -17.30 10.68
C LYS A 52 1.09 -15.80 10.55
N ILE A 53 -0.01 -15.38 9.90
CA ILE A 53 -0.35 -13.95 9.81
C ILE A 53 -0.55 -13.34 11.21
N ALA A 54 -1.27 -14.03 12.09
CA ALA A 54 -1.54 -13.55 13.45
C ALA A 54 -0.24 -13.41 14.26
N TYR A 55 0.66 -14.39 14.13
CA TYR A 55 1.99 -14.35 14.74
C TYR A 55 2.81 -13.16 14.23
N LEU A 56 2.93 -12.99 12.92
CA LEU A 56 3.66 -11.87 12.30
C LEU A 56 3.05 -10.51 12.67
N LEU A 57 1.73 -10.42 12.72
CA LEU A 57 1.02 -9.22 13.16
C LEU A 57 1.33 -8.90 14.62
N SER A 58 1.38 -9.91 15.50
CA SER A 58 1.77 -9.71 16.90
C SER A 58 3.20 -9.19 17.05
N MET A 59 4.14 -9.72 16.24
CA MET A 59 5.52 -9.24 16.19
C MET A 59 5.60 -7.79 15.71
N ALA A 60 4.88 -7.45 14.64
CA ALA A 60 4.81 -6.09 14.12
C ALA A 60 4.23 -5.11 15.15
N CYS A 61 3.13 -5.47 15.82
CA CYS A 61 2.55 -4.67 16.89
C CYS A 61 3.55 -4.45 18.04
N ASN A 62 4.29 -5.48 18.45
CA ASN A 62 5.32 -5.34 19.48
C ASN A 62 6.45 -4.39 19.05
N LEU A 63 6.99 -4.54 17.83
CA LEU A 63 8.05 -3.68 17.30
C LEU A 63 7.62 -2.22 17.35
N VAL A 64 6.43 -1.96 16.82
CA VAL A 64 5.86 -0.62 16.68
C VAL A 64 5.53 0.01 18.03
N PHE A 65 4.98 -0.78 18.96
CA PHE A 65 4.73 -0.33 20.34
C PHE A 65 6.02 0.11 21.04
N TYR A 66 7.06 -0.73 21.02
CA TYR A 66 8.33 -0.39 21.67
C TYR A 66 9.06 0.78 20.97
N ALA A 67 8.91 0.92 19.65
CA ALA A 67 9.40 2.08 18.93
C ALA A 67 8.67 3.36 19.38
N ALA A 68 7.36 3.31 19.52
CA ALA A 68 6.54 4.45 19.95
C ALA A 68 6.87 4.88 21.39
N GLN A 69 7.07 3.91 22.31
CA GLN A 69 7.55 4.21 23.67
C GLN A 69 8.86 4.99 23.69
N LYS A 70 9.77 4.69 22.74
CA LYS A 70 11.06 5.38 22.59
C LYS A 70 10.97 6.68 21.78
N LYS A 71 9.77 7.20 21.50
CA LYS A 71 9.53 8.42 20.68
C LYS A 71 10.16 8.36 19.29
N LYS A 72 10.24 7.15 18.71
CA LYS A 72 10.71 6.97 17.33
C LYS A 72 9.69 7.51 16.33
N THR A 73 10.17 7.94 15.17
CA THR A 73 9.30 8.47 14.10
C THR A 73 8.88 7.37 13.12
N PHE A 74 7.63 7.44 12.67
CA PHE A 74 7.04 6.49 11.74
C PHE A 74 6.74 7.13 10.38
N LEU A 75 6.94 6.36 9.32
CA LEU A 75 6.55 6.72 7.97
C LEU A 75 5.68 5.60 7.37
N ILE A 76 4.45 5.92 6.96
CA ILE A 76 3.54 4.98 6.30
C ILE A 76 3.54 5.23 4.80
N ILE A 77 3.86 4.21 4.02
CA ILE A 77 3.99 4.32 2.57
C ILE A 77 2.96 3.43 1.91
N SER A 78 2.15 4.03 1.05
CA SER A 78 1.26 3.31 0.14
C SER A 78 1.32 3.94 -1.24
N GLN A 79 1.59 3.10 -2.24
CA GLN A 79 1.68 3.58 -3.61
C GLN A 79 0.35 3.37 -4.33
N GLN A 80 -0.02 4.36 -5.14
CA GLN A 80 -1.15 4.22 -6.04
C GLN A 80 -0.75 3.29 -7.19
N LYS A 81 -1.37 2.11 -7.27
CA LYS A 81 -1.10 1.20 -8.39
C LYS A 81 -1.52 1.83 -9.70
N ASN A 82 -0.60 1.91 -10.66
CA ASN A 82 -0.94 2.31 -12.02
C ASN A 82 -1.97 1.31 -12.57
N LEU A 83 -3.11 1.81 -13.08
CA LEU A 83 -4.16 0.97 -13.70
C LEU A 83 -3.65 0.12 -14.88
N LYS A 84 -2.45 0.39 -15.39
CA LYS A 84 -1.78 -0.40 -16.43
C LYS A 84 -1.18 -1.71 -15.86
N GLU A 85 -0.79 -1.73 -14.60
CA GLU A 85 -0.12 -2.86 -13.91
C GLU A 85 -1.10 -3.84 -13.26
N ILE A 86 -2.30 -3.35 -12.88
CA ILE A 86 -3.43 -4.25 -12.68
C ILE A 86 -3.69 -4.82 -14.07
N LYS A 87 -3.13 -5.99 -14.36
CA LYS A 87 -3.57 -6.84 -15.46
C LYS A 87 -4.86 -7.49 -14.95
N PRO A 88 -6.08 -7.02 -15.31
CA PRO A 88 -7.03 -8.04 -15.72
C PRO A 88 -6.35 -8.82 -16.85
N ILE A 89 -6.81 -10.01 -17.14
CA ILE A 89 -6.58 -10.63 -18.44
C ILE A 89 -7.14 -9.63 -19.49
N VAL A 90 -6.31 -8.69 -19.95
CA VAL A 90 -6.65 -7.54 -20.80
C VAL A 90 -5.91 -7.74 -22.09
N ILE A 91 -6.59 -8.40 -23.02
CA ILE A 91 -6.35 -8.19 -24.42
C ILE A 91 -6.57 -6.69 -24.69
N LYS A 92 -5.62 -6.04 -25.36
CA LYS A 92 -5.63 -4.61 -25.77
C LYS A 92 -6.88 -4.30 -26.62
N THR A 93 -8.05 -4.09 -26.03
CA THR A 93 -9.30 -3.82 -26.78
C THR A 93 -9.70 -2.33 -26.80
N ASN A 94 -8.73 -1.43 -26.87
CA ASN A 94 -8.96 -0.02 -27.23
C ASN A 94 -8.30 0.32 -28.58
N SER A 95 -8.02 -0.72 -29.39
CA SER A 95 -7.47 -0.59 -30.74
C SER A 95 -8.51 0.00 -31.69
N TYR A 96 -8.08 0.79 -32.67
CA TYR A 96 -8.89 1.26 -33.81
C TYR A 96 -9.72 0.12 -34.42
N LEU A 97 -9.19 -1.10 -34.45
CA LEU A 97 -9.89 -2.31 -34.89
C LEU A 97 -11.19 -2.58 -34.14
N THR A 98 -11.23 -2.34 -32.82
CA THR A 98 -12.45 -2.55 -32.02
C THR A 98 -13.53 -1.51 -32.32
N LYS A 99 -13.14 -0.26 -32.63
CA LYS A 99 -14.09 0.78 -33.09
C LYS A 99 -14.58 0.47 -34.51
N TRP A 100 -13.67 0.18 -35.43
CA TRP A 100 -13.97 -0.20 -36.81
C TRP A 100 -14.91 -1.41 -36.87
N PHE A 101 -14.64 -2.47 -36.11
CA PHE A 101 -15.48 -3.67 -36.05
C PHE A 101 -16.88 -3.40 -35.50
N LEU A 102 -17.01 -2.52 -34.48
CA LEU A 102 -18.32 -2.14 -33.95
C LEU A 102 -19.18 -1.35 -34.96
N ILE A 103 -18.54 -0.59 -35.84
CA ILE A 103 -19.20 0.19 -36.90
C ILE A 103 -19.60 -0.74 -38.05
N ASN A 104 -18.68 -1.57 -38.53
CA ASN A 104 -18.86 -2.31 -39.79
C ASN A 104 -19.53 -3.68 -39.65
N ASN A 105 -19.61 -4.26 -38.44
CA ASN A 105 -20.18 -5.60 -38.28
C ASN A 105 -21.72 -5.56 -38.27
N LYS A 106 -22.37 -6.24 -39.22
CA LYS A 106 -23.84 -6.29 -39.34
C LYS A 106 -24.52 -7.06 -38.19
N ASN A 107 -23.83 -7.97 -37.50
CA ASN A 107 -24.41 -8.80 -36.43
C ASN A 107 -24.73 -8.00 -35.14
N LYS A 108 -26.00 -7.62 -34.95
CA LYS A 108 -26.47 -6.80 -33.81
C LYS A 108 -26.27 -7.47 -32.45
N LYS A 109 -26.51 -8.80 -32.35
CA LYS A 109 -26.32 -9.56 -31.10
C LYS A 109 -24.86 -9.53 -30.64
N LEU A 110 -23.92 -9.72 -31.58
CA LEU A 110 -22.48 -9.70 -31.29
C LEU A 110 -22.00 -8.31 -30.86
N ARG A 111 -22.44 -7.25 -31.55
CA ARG A 111 -22.14 -5.85 -31.17
C ARG A 111 -22.62 -5.53 -29.75
N ASN A 112 -23.81 -5.96 -29.37
CA ASN A 112 -24.35 -5.74 -28.03
C ASN A 112 -23.56 -6.48 -26.95
N LYS A 113 -23.15 -7.73 -27.18
CA LYS A 113 -22.25 -8.47 -26.27
C LYS A 113 -20.93 -7.72 -26.04
N ILE A 114 -20.31 -7.20 -27.11
CA ILE A 114 -19.05 -6.44 -27.03
C ILE A 114 -19.25 -5.11 -26.28
N LYS A 115 -20.31 -4.34 -26.60
CA LYS A 115 -20.65 -3.10 -25.90
C LYS A 115 -20.88 -3.33 -24.40
N ASN A 116 -21.60 -4.39 -24.02
CA ASN A 116 -21.79 -4.75 -22.61
C ASN A 116 -20.47 -5.11 -21.92
N LYS A 117 -19.59 -5.89 -22.57
CA LYS A 117 -18.25 -6.19 -22.04
C LYS A 117 -17.41 -4.92 -21.85
N LEU A 118 -17.48 -3.95 -22.77
CA LEU A 118 -16.82 -2.64 -22.64
C LEU A 118 -17.41 -1.80 -21.51
N ARG A 119 -18.74 -1.81 -21.33
CA ARG A 119 -19.43 -1.09 -20.24
C ARG A 119 -19.07 -1.66 -18.87
N LEU A 120 -19.05 -2.98 -18.73
CA LEU A 120 -18.58 -3.68 -17.53
C LEU A 120 -17.12 -3.34 -17.21
N LYS A 121 -16.22 -3.33 -18.22
CA LYS A 121 -14.82 -2.88 -18.06
C LYS A 121 -14.70 -1.46 -17.52
N ARG A 122 -15.49 -0.51 -18.06
CA ARG A 122 -15.50 0.87 -17.57
C ARG A 122 -15.99 0.96 -16.12
N LYS A 123 -17.07 0.26 -15.78
CA LYS A 123 -17.57 0.16 -14.40
C LYS A 123 -16.48 -0.38 -13.45
N GLN A 124 -15.80 -1.46 -13.83
CA GLN A 124 -14.70 -2.04 -13.04
C GLN A 124 -13.56 -1.05 -12.80
N LYS A 125 -13.16 -0.30 -13.84
CA LYS A 125 -12.12 0.74 -13.73
C LYS A 125 -12.50 1.84 -12.74
N ILE A 126 -13.76 2.29 -12.77
CA ILE A 126 -14.27 3.31 -11.83
C ILE A 126 -14.26 2.78 -10.39
N ILE A 127 -14.70 1.54 -10.17
CA ILE A 127 -14.71 0.91 -8.85
C ILE A 127 -13.28 0.79 -8.31
N ASN A 128 -12.33 0.33 -9.14
CA ASN A 128 -10.93 0.21 -8.74
C ASN A 128 -10.30 1.57 -8.39
N ASN A 129 -10.63 2.62 -9.15
CA ASN A 129 -10.18 3.98 -8.82
C ASN A 129 -10.75 4.45 -7.48
N LYS A 130 -12.05 4.26 -7.25
CA LYS A 130 -12.68 4.58 -5.96
C LYS A 130 -12.00 3.83 -4.82
N TYR A 131 -11.78 2.52 -4.97
CA TYR A 131 -11.08 1.70 -3.99
C TYR A 131 -9.68 2.25 -3.65
N GLN A 132 -8.88 2.59 -4.66
CA GLN A 132 -7.55 3.17 -4.45
C GLN A 132 -7.64 4.50 -3.71
N THR A 133 -8.58 5.37 -4.08
CA THR A 133 -8.76 6.67 -3.38
C THR A 133 -9.17 6.48 -1.92
N PHE A 134 -10.06 5.52 -1.61
CA PHE A 134 -10.43 5.21 -0.23
C PHE A 134 -9.24 4.68 0.58
N LYS A 135 -8.43 3.78 0.00
CA LYS A 135 -7.21 3.27 0.65
C LYS A 135 -6.27 4.41 1.05
N LEU A 136 -5.97 5.31 0.11
CA LEU A 136 -5.05 6.43 0.34
C LEU A 136 -5.61 7.44 1.37
N ASN A 137 -6.90 7.75 1.29
CA ASN A 137 -7.56 8.65 2.25
C ASN A 137 -7.56 8.08 3.66
N TYR A 138 -7.79 6.78 3.81
CA TYR A 138 -7.75 6.11 5.10
C TYR A 138 -6.36 6.16 5.73
N ILE A 139 -5.31 5.98 4.94
CA ILE A 139 -3.92 6.07 5.41
C ILE A 139 -3.57 7.50 5.82
N LYS A 140 -4.01 8.51 5.05
CA LYS A 140 -3.87 9.92 5.45
C LYS A 140 -4.52 10.17 6.82
N LEU A 141 -5.76 9.74 7.00
CA LEU A 141 -6.52 9.90 8.24
C LEU A 141 -5.86 9.20 9.44
N ILE A 142 -5.38 7.96 9.28
CA ILE A 142 -4.63 7.26 10.32
C ILE A 142 -3.36 8.03 10.68
N SER A 143 -2.61 8.46 9.68
CA SER A 143 -1.32 9.12 9.88
C SER A 143 -1.49 10.45 10.62
N GLU A 144 -2.52 11.22 10.29
CA GLU A 144 -2.87 12.47 10.98
C GLU A 144 -3.25 12.23 12.44
N ARG A 145 -4.04 11.18 12.74
CA ARG A 145 -4.42 10.82 14.11
C ARG A 145 -3.23 10.40 14.97
N ILE A 146 -2.28 9.67 14.41
CA ILE A 146 -1.06 9.23 15.13
C ILE A 146 0.04 10.32 15.07
N ARG A 147 -0.15 11.41 14.32
CA ARG A 147 0.90 12.42 14.03
C ARG A 147 2.16 11.81 13.39
N CYS A 148 1.95 10.86 12.48
CA CYS A 148 3.00 10.20 11.71
C CYS A 148 3.05 10.72 10.28
N HIS A 149 4.18 10.48 9.61
CA HIS A 149 4.34 10.89 8.22
C HIS A 149 3.77 9.82 7.27
N TYR A 150 3.34 10.25 6.08
CA TYR A 150 2.86 9.32 5.07
C TYR A 150 3.24 9.72 3.64
N ILE A 151 3.26 8.74 2.75
CA ILE A 151 3.42 8.95 1.31
C ILE A 151 2.35 8.13 0.58
N ASN A 152 1.56 8.81 -0.25
CA ASN A 152 0.42 8.24 -0.96
C ASN A 152 0.61 8.18 -2.50
N LYS A 153 1.77 8.61 -3.00
CA LYS A 153 2.05 8.76 -4.43
C LYS A 153 3.35 8.09 -4.82
N ASN A 154 3.68 8.13 -6.11
CA ASN A 154 4.89 7.53 -6.66
C ASN A 154 6.14 8.07 -5.96
N ILE A 155 6.96 7.14 -5.52
CA ILE A 155 8.20 7.44 -4.82
C ILE A 155 9.33 7.47 -5.83
N LYS A 156 10.13 8.52 -5.76
CA LYS A 156 11.38 8.62 -6.50
C LYS A 156 12.48 7.91 -5.72
N ALA A 157 13.39 7.27 -6.43
CA ALA A 157 14.61 6.77 -5.83
C ALA A 157 15.41 7.91 -5.18
N GLY A 158 16.07 7.61 -4.06
CA GLY A 158 16.80 8.57 -3.25
C GLY A 158 15.97 9.31 -2.21
N LEU A 159 14.73 8.88 -1.94
CA LEU A 159 13.85 9.61 -1.01
C LEU A 159 14.41 9.64 0.42
N LEU A 160 14.92 8.49 0.88
CA LEU A 160 15.52 8.34 2.21
C LEU A 160 17.04 8.42 2.15
N THR A 161 17.68 7.78 1.17
CA THR A 161 19.15 7.71 1.08
C THR A 161 19.78 9.06 0.75
N ASN A 162 19.11 9.91 -0.04
CA ASN A 162 19.54 11.27 -0.34
C ASN A 162 18.76 12.30 0.50
N TRP A 163 18.72 12.10 1.82
CA TRP A 163 17.90 12.93 2.73
C TRP A 163 18.25 14.42 2.69
N LEU A 164 19.50 14.79 2.42
CA LEU A 164 19.91 16.19 2.35
C LEU A 164 19.19 16.94 1.23
N THR A 165 19.14 16.35 0.04
CA THR A 165 18.42 16.96 -1.10
C THR A 165 16.92 16.97 -0.86
N THR A 166 16.34 15.89 -0.33
CA THR A 166 14.90 15.86 -0.06
C THR A 166 14.52 16.88 1.02
N LYS A 167 15.31 17.05 2.07
CA LYS A 167 15.12 18.10 3.09
C LYS A 167 15.15 19.51 2.51
N ILE A 168 16.05 19.80 1.57
CA ILE A 168 16.09 21.10 0.86
C ILE A 168 14.80 21.28 0.04
N THR A 169 14.37 20.25 -0.71
CA THR A 169 13.12 20.34 -1.48
C THR A 169 11.89 20.57 -0.59
N LEU A 170 11.83 19.93 0.58
CA LEU A 170 10.73 20.12 1.53
C LEU A 170 10.72 21.53 2.13
N LYS A 171 11.89 22.09 2.47
CA LYS A 171 12.02 23.49 2.92
C LYS A 171 11.56 24.48 1.85
N ASN A 172 11.98 24.27 0.60
CA ASN A 172 11.58 25.13 -0.51
C ASN A 172 10.05 25.09 -0.73
N LEU A 173 9.43 23.92 -0.59
CA LEU A 173 7.96 23.77 -0.66
C LEU A 173 7.24 24.49 0.49
N LEU A 174 7.80 24.51 1.70
CA LEU A 174 7.26 25.27 2.83
C LEU A 174 7.31 26.79 2.56
N ILE A 175 8.42 27.27 2.00
CA ILE A 175 8.62 28.68 1.68
C ILE A 175 7.70 29.10 0.53
N SER A 176 7.56 28.29 -0.52
CA SER A 176 6.68 28.61 -1.66
C SER A 176 5.21 28.70 -1.23
N ASN A 177 4.76 27.84 -0.31
CA ASN A 177 3.38 27.88 0.19
C ASN A 177 3.11 29.10 1.09
N LYS A 178 4.13 29.72 1.69
CA LYS A 178 3.98 30.97 2.45
C LYS A 178 3.95 32.19 1.54
N LYS A 179 4.65 32.14 0.40
CA LYS A 179 4.73 33.22 -0.59
C LYS A 179 3.55 33.24 -1.58
N SER A 180 2.60 32.31 -1.47
CA SER A 180 1.49 32.14 -2.42
C SER A 180 0.32 33.12 -2.18
N THR A 181 0.60 34.39 -1.93
CA THR A 181 -0.38 35.49 -2.01
C THR A 181 -0.31 36.25 -3.33
N PHE A 182 0.68 36.02 -4.20
CA PHE A 182 0.79 36.71 -5.49
C PHE A 182 1.28 35.77 -6.61
N ILE A 183 0.67 35.90 -7.81
CA ILE A 183 1.03 35.33 -9.13
C ILE A 183 0.26 34.06 -9.57
N GLU A 184 -0.70 34.28 -10.48
CA GLU A 184 -1.65 33.28 -10.97
C GLU A 184 -1.15 32.36 -12.09
N LYS A 185 0.00 32.64 -12.72
CA LYS A 185 0.45 31.90 -13.92
C LYS A 185 1.38 30.70 -13.64
N LYS A 186 1.93 30.53 -12.42
CA LYS A 186 2.75 29.37 -12.02
C LYS A 186 1.98 28.27 -11.25
N LYS A 187 0.64 28.30 -11.28
CA LYS A 187 -0.22 27.42 -10.47
C LYS A 187 -0.11 25.92 -10.85
N LYS A 188 -0.08 25.53 -12.14
CA LYS A 188 -0.19 24.10 -12.54
C LYS A 188 1.01 23.20 -12.18
N GLN A 189 2.26 23.69 -12.26
CA GLN A 189 3.44 22.88 -11.89
C GLN A 189 3.61 22.79 -10.37
N VAL A 190 3.39 23.88 -9.63
CA VAL A 190 3.54 23.91 -8.17
C VAL A 190 2.44 23.09 -7.47
N ILE A 191 1.20 23.12 -7.95
CA ILE A 191 0.07 22.34 -7.38
C ILE A 191 0.27 20.82 -7.55
N ASN A 192 0.89 20.39 -8.66
CA ASN A 192 1.14 18.97 -8.89
C ASN A 192 2.30 18.43 -8.02
N PHE A 193 3.32 19.25 -7.72
CA PHE A 193 4.44 18.86 -6.86
C PHE A 193 4.12 18.97 -5.36
N SER A 194 3.37 19.99 -4.92
CA SER A 194 2.99 20.18 -3.51
C SER A 194 2.12 19.04 -2.99
N ASN A 195 1.21 18.53 -3.82
CA ASN A 195 0.32 17.44 -3.44
C ASN A 195 1.04 16.09 -3.28
N ASN A 196 2.27 15.93 -3.77
CA ASN A 196 3.00 14.65 -3.72
C ASN A 196 3.76 14.43 -2.41
N LEU A 197 4.13 15.51 -1.73
CA LEU A 197 5.00 15.49 -0.55
C LEU A 197 4.29 16.03 0.71
N GLU A 198 2.97 16.20 0.66
CA GLU A 198 2.16 16.74 1.77
C GLU A 198 2.38 15.97 3.07
N GLY A 199 2.36 14.63 3.02
CA GLY A 199 2.48 13.78 4.20
C GLY A 199 3.89 13.70 4.82
N ILE A 200 4.92 14.18 4.13
CA ILE A 200 6.30 14.28 4.65
C ILE A 200 6.78 15.73 4.78
N LYS A 201 5.89 16.71 4.57
CA LYS A 201 6.19 18.14 4.62
C LYS A 201 6.83 18.57 5.94
N TYR A 202 6.43 17.95 7.03
CA TYR A 202 6.88 18.25 8.39
C TYR A 202 8.00 17.33 8.88
N MET A 203 8.54 16.47 8.00
CA MET A 203 9.59 15.53 8.37
C MET A 203 10.94 16.26 8.49
N THR A 204 11.52 16.25 9.69
CA THR A 204 12.78 16.95 10.00
C THR A 204 14.01 16.04 9.96
N LYS A 205 13.79 14.75 10.27
CA LYS A 205 14.76 13.66 10.28
C LYS A 205 14.22 12.45 9.54
N ILE A 206 15.12 11.53 9.16
CA ILE A 206 14.78 10.23 8.58
C ILE A 206 13.90 9.44 9.58
N PRO A 207 12.88 8.70 9.10
CA PRO A 207 12.06 7.85 9.96
C PRO A 207 12.85 6.70 10.57
N ASP A 208 12.49 6.32 11.79
CA ASP A 208 13.08 5.18 12.50
C ASP A 208 12.38 3.85 12.14
N VAL A 209 11.11 3.91 11.75
CA VAL A 209 10.29 2.77 11.34
C VAL A 209 9.46 3.12 10.11
N VAL A 210 9.45 2.23 9.12
CA VAL A 210 8.68 2.38 7.88
C VAL A 210 7.66 1.24 7.75
N ILE A 211 6.40 1.60 7.50
CA ILE A 211 5.30 0.66 7.24
C ILE A 211 4.93 0.76 5.75
N LEU A 212 5.23 -0.29 4.99
CA LEU A 212 4.96 -0.40 3.56
C LEU A 212 3.66 -1.17 3.32
N ILE A 213 2.76 -0.60 2.52
CA ILE A 213 1.48 -1.20 2.19
C ILE A 213 1.39 -1.44 0.69
N ASP A 214 1.52 -2.70 0.30
CA ASP A 214 1.43 -3.17 -1.09
C ASP A 214 2.41 -2.41 -2.01
N PRO A 215 3.73 -2.46 -1.71
CA PRO A 215 4.73 -1.75 -2.52
C PRO A 215 4.68 -2.22 -3.98
N GLN A 216 4.94 -1.32 -4.93
CA GLN A 216 5.05 -1.67 -6.34
C GLN A 216 6.48 -2.13 -6.68
N ASN A 217 7.48 -1.45 -6.13
CA ASN A 217 8.90 -1.66 -6.42
C ASN A 217 9.69 -1.88 -5.13
N ASP A 218 10.87 -2.48 -5.24
CA ASP A 218 11.79 -2.76 -4.13
C ASP A 218 12.66 -1.56 -3.70
N ILE A 219 12.67 -0.46 -4.46
CA ILE A 219 13.51 0.73 -4.24
C ILE A 219 13.47 1.18 -2.77
N ILE A 220 12.29 1.36 -2.19
CA ILE A 220 12.14 1.86 -0.81
C ILE A 220 12.60 0.84 0.22
N ILE A 221 12.36 -0.45 -0.04
CA ILE A 221 12.80 -1.53 0.85
C ILE A 221 14.33 -1.54 0.88
N ARG A 222 14.98 -1.44 -0.28
CA ARG A 222 16.44 -1.32 -0.40
C ARG A 222 16.97 -0.09 0.32
N GLU A 223 16.34 1.08 0.15
CA GLU A 223 16.74 2.30 0.85
C GLU A 223 16.64 2.14 2.37
N CYS A 224 15.55 1.55 2.87
CA CYS A 224 15.38 1.27 4.29
C CYS A 224 16.45 0.31 4.81
N PHE A 225 16.72 -0.76 4.06
CA PHE A 225 17.76 -1.73 4.39
C PHE A 225 19.15 -1.06 4.48
N THR A 226 19.52 -0.25 3.49
CA THR A 226 20.81 0.48 3.49
C THR A 226 20.95 1.43 4.68
N LEU A 227 19.85 2.04 5.12
CA LEU A 227 19.84 2.99 6.23
C LEU A 227 19.57 2.31 7.59
N LYS A 228 19.44 0.97 7.63
CA LYS A 228 19.09 0.19 8.83
C LYS A 228 17.80 0.68 9.51
N ILE A 229 16.82 1.07 8.70
CA ILE A 229 15.50 1.50 9.16
C ILE A 229 14.63 0.25 9.33
N ALA A 230 13.92 0.16 10.46
CA ALA A 230 13.04 -0.99 10.70
C ALA A 230 11.85 -0.97 9.73
N THR A 231 11.57 -2.10 9.08
CA THR A 231 10.59 -2.21 7.99
C THR A 231 9.51 -3.25 8.27
N ILE A 232 8.26 -2.82 8.14
CA ILE A 232 7.08 -3.70 8.18
C ILE A 232 6.40 -3.63 6.83
N CYS A 233 6.33 -4.74 6.11
CA CYS A 233 5.78 -4.79 4.76
C CYS A 233 4.51 -5.65 4.71
N LEU A 234 3.38 -5.01 4.38
CA LEU A 234 2.12 -5.68 4.07
C LEU A 234 2.08 -5.99 2.57
N ILE A 235 2.17 -7.26 2.19
CA ILE A 235 2.29 -7.65 0.78
C ILE A 235 1.34 -8.78 0.43
N ASN A 236 0.96 -8.85 -0.85
CA ASN A 236 0.19 -9.97 -1.38
C ASN A 236 1.13 -11.10 -1.83
N ILE A 237 0.70 -12.36 -1.70
CA ILE A 237 1.50 -13.53 -2.12
C ILE A 237 1.59 -13.69 -3.66
N ILE A 238 0.73 -13.00 -4.41
CA ILE A 238 0.76 -13.02 -5.88
C ILE A 238 1.95 -12.22 -6.38
N LYS A 239 2.64 -12.81 -7.36
CA LYS A 239 3.89 -12.37 -7.97
C LYS A 239 3.78 -10.98 -8.59
N ASN A 240 4.41 -10.01 -7.95
CA ASN A 240 5.10 -8.92 -8.61
C ASN A 240 6.57 -9.36 -8.70
N ASN A 241 7.06 -9.70 -9.89
CA ASN A 241 8.42 -10.25 -10.13
C ASN A 241 9.58 -9.36 -9.61
N GLU A 242 9.29 -8.17 -9.12
CA GLU A 242 10.25 -7.08 -8.93
C GLU A 242 10.52 -6.77 -7.45
N ILE A 243 9.82 -7.42 -6.51
CA ILE A 243 9.92 -7.07 -5.09
C ILE A 243 10.75 -8.12 -4.35
N ASN A 244 11.95 -7.74 -3.91
CA ASN A 244 12.76 -8.58 -3.04
C ASN A 244 12.33 -8.41 -1.57
N ILE A 245 11.58 -9.40 -1.08
CA ILE A 245 10.92 -9.38 0.22
C ILE A 245 11.91 -9.62 1.38
N ASP A 246 13.02 -10.32 1.12
CA ASP A 246 14.01 -10.71 2.14
C ASP A 246 14.73 -9.52 2.78
N LEU A 247 14.63 -8.34 2.15
CA LEU A 247 15.20 -7.10 2.65
C LEU A 247 14.35 -6.44 3.73
N ALA A 248 13.11 -6.89 3.95
CA ALA A 248 12.22 -6.34 4.96
C ALA A 248 12.27 -7.14 6.27
N ASP A 249 12.23 -6.47 7.42
CA ASP A 249 12.38 -7.11 8.73
C ASP A 249 11.16 -7.96 9.10
N ILE A 250 9.96 -7.42 8.86
CA ILE A 250 8.69 -8.13 9.10
C ILE A 250 7.83 -8.04 7.86
N VAL A 251 7.48 -9.20 7.31
CA VAL A 251 6.63 -9.30 6.13
C VAL A 251 5.33 -9.96 6.54
N ILE A 252 4.22 -9.27 6.34
CA ILE A 252 2.88 -9.80 6.63
C ILE A 252 2.18 -10.10 5.30
N PRO A 253 1.97 -11.39 4.96
CA PRO A 253 1.23 -11.79 3.77
C PRO A 253 -0.27 -11.52 3.99
N ILE A 254 -0.87 -10.65 3.18
CA ILE A 254 -2.27 -10.23 3.34
C ILE A 254 -2.96 -10.06 2.00
N ASN A 255 -4.29 -10.09 2.00
CA ASN A 255 -5.06 -9.70 0.83
C ASN A 255 -5.09 -8.17 0.64
N THR A 256 -4.12 -7.63 -0.09
CA THR A 256 -4.07 -6.19 -0.40
C THR A 256 -5.17 -5.71 -1.38
N LEU A 257 -5.91 -6.63 -1.99
CA LEU A 257 -7.03 -6.33 -2.88
C LEU A 257 -8.34 -6.07 -2.14
N LYS A 258 -8.41 -6.36 -0.83
CA LYS A 258 -9.56 -6.06 0.03
C LYS A 258 -9.23 -4.94 1.02
N LEU A 259 -10.07 -3.90 1.02
CA LEU A 259 -9.89 -2.72 1.87
C LEU A 259 -10.03 -3.14 3.34
N SER A 260 -11.01 -3.98 3.62
CA SER A 260 -11.33 -4.48 4.95
C SER A 260 -10.13 -5.21 5.59
N SER A 261 -9.44 -6.04 4.81
CA SER A 261 -8.18 -6.70 5.22
C SER A 261 -7.06 -5.70 5.56
N ILE A 262 -6.87 -4.65 4.73
CA ILE A 262 -5.85 -3.62 5.00
C ILE A 262 -6.23 -2.83 6.25
N ILE A 263 -7.49 -2.41 6.35
CA ILE A 263 -8.05 -1.63 7.46
C ILE A 263 -7.87 -2.38 8.78
N TYR A 264 -8.18 -3.67 8.82
CA TYR A 264 -8.03 -4.49 10.02
C TYR A 264 -6.59 -4.45 10.55
N ILE A 265 -5.62 -4.67 9.67
CA ILE A 265 -4.20 -4.72 10.05
C ILE A 265 -3.68 -3.34 10.44
N LEU A 266 -4.04 -2.30 9.68
CA LEU A 266 -3.67 -0.93 10.01
C LEU A 266 -4.27 -0.48 11.34
N ASN A 267 -5.50 -0.88 11.67
CA ASN A 267 -6.11 -0.57 12.96
C ASN A 267 -5.35 -1.22 14.13
N LYS A 268 -4.89 -2.46 13.96
CA LYS A 268 -4.08 -3.15 14.97
C LYS A 268 -2.72 -2.48 15.17
N LEU A 269 -2.05 -2.09 14.09
CA LEU A 269 -0.80 -1.32 14.16
C LEU A 269 -1.03 0.07 14.75
N TYR A 270 -2.08 0.78 14.34
CA TYR A 270 -2.50 2.08 14.88
C TYR A 270 -2.69 2.02 16.39
N TYR A 271 -3.43 1.03 16.88
CA TYR A 271 -3.64 0.84 18.32
C TYR A 271 -2.34 0.56 19.06
N ALA A 272 -1.44 -0.23 18.47
CA ALA A 272 -0.12 -0.49 19.03
C ALA A 272 0.77 0.77 19.12
N ILE A 273 0.75 1.62 18.09
CA ILE A 273 1.48 2.90 18.12
C ILE A 273 0.93 3.80 19.22
N LEU A 274 -0.40 3.99 19.23
CA LEU A 274 -1.04 4.88 20.20
C LEU A 274 -0.80 4.43 21.63
N THR A 275 -1.02 3.16 21.93
CA THR A 275 -0.77 2.61 23.27
C THR A 275 0.69 2.77 23.67
N GLY A 276 1.64 2.63 22.73
CA GLY A 276 3.05 2.89 22.99
C GLY A 276 3.36 4.36 23.30
N PHE A 277 2.69 5.31 22.65
CA PHE A 277 2.85 6.74 22.96
C PHE A 277 2.25 7.15 24.31
N TYR A 278 1.16 6.49 24.74
CA TYR A 278 0.54 6.73 26.06
C TYR A 278 1.33 6.06 27.19
N ASN A 279 1.74 4.80 27.02
CA ASN A 279 2.45 4.03 28.04
C ASN A 279 3.96 4.31 28.01
N LYS A 280 4.33 5.54 28.35
CA LYS A 280 5.73 5.96 28.42
C LYS A 280 6.45 5.18 29.53
N LYS A 281 7.68 4.75 29.23
CA LYS A 281 8.67 4.41 30.25
C LYS A 281 9.51 5.64 30.54
#